data_AF-A0AAV8W502-F1
#
_entry.id   AF-A0AAV8W502-F1
#
_cell.length_a   1.000
_cell.length_b   1.000
_cell.length_c   1.000
_cell.angle_alpha   90.00
_cell.angle_beta   90.00
_cell.angle_gamma   90.00
#
_symmetry.space_group_name_H-M   'P 1'
#
loop_
_entity.id
_entity.type
_entity.pdbx_description
1 polymer ?
#
loop_
_entity_poly.entity_id
_entity_poly.type
_entity_poly.pdbx_seq_one_letter_code
_entity_poly.pdbx_strand_id
1 'polypeptide(L)'
;MTINEEVMLSYFLSLKKKYAVSSLWSKYSMLKATIKVYKNTDIGKYSKLTAYLKSESRGYKPKKAAILERAHIEGFLTRACCTHNGDFRTDVKDAGSYLLVSIPDTKAGISRKFTIIEERFCVNAIEICRKYISLRPIRLTQDRFFLRYMNQKCTSQPVGINTLAKVPSIVASFLNLPNAELYTGHCMRRTSTTLLANKSADLTTIKRHGGWKSSAVAESYIEDSISNKLDIARKVQGESNVTRSENDGNNPTRVVINGKEVACEKTRKRERKERKLVNNKLSHYKKNKG
;
A
#
# COMPACT_ATOMS: atom_id res chain seq x y z
N MET A 1 14.28 40.32 -23.80
CA MET A 1 13.70 40.11 -22.45
C MET A 1 14.75 39.45 -21.56
N THR A 2 15.20 40.15 -20.53
CA THR A 2 16.21 39.66 -19.60
C THR A 2 15.56 38.74 -18.57
N ILE A 3 16.08 37.52 -18.42
CA ILE A 3 15.59 36.58 -17.40
C ILE A 3 16.29 36.95 -16.10
N ASN A 4 15.59 37.65 -15.21
CA ASN A 4 16.07 38.01 -13.89
C ASN A 4 15.14 37.43 -12.80
N GLU A 5 15.54 37.57 -11.55
CA GLU A 5 14.83 36.97 -10.41
C GLU A 5 13.40 37.51 -10.24
N GLU A 6 13.17 38.80 -10.48
CA GLU A 6 11.85 39.44 -10.33
C GLU A 6 10.85 38.97 -11.38
N VAL A 7 11.31 38.84 -12.64
CA VAL A 7 10.50 38.28 -13.74
C VAL A 7 10.11 36.85 -13.42
N MET A 8 11.04 36.04 -12.92
CA MET A 8 10.76 34.65 -12.55
C MET A 8 9.81 34.57 -11.36
N LEU A 9 9.99 35.39 -10.32
CA LEU A 9 9.05 35.47 -9.19
C LEU A 9 7.63 35.81 -9.66
N SER A 10 7.47 36.84 -10.48
CA SER A 10 6.17 37.26 -11.02
C SER A 10 5.51 36.15 -11.83
N TYR A 11 6.30 35.46 -12.65
CA TYR A 11 5.84 34.30 -13.41
C TYR A 11 5.37 33.15 -12.50
N PHE A 12 6.15 32.77 -11.48
CA PHE A 12 5.80 31.70 -10.56
C PHE A 12 4.61 32.03 -9.66
N LEU A 13 4.44 33.30 -9.26
CA LEU A 13 3.24 33.80 -8.59
C LEU A 13 1.99 33.60 -9.46
N SER A 14 2.09 33.86 -10.77
CA SER A 14 0.98 33.61 -11.71
C SER A 14 0.67 32.11 -11.87
N LEU A 15 1.71 31.26 -11.90
CA LEU A 15 1.55 29.81 -12.03
C LEU A 15 0.93 29.17 -10.78
N LYS A 16 1.25 29.69 -9.58
CA LYS A 16 0.71 29.16 -8.32
C LYS A 16 -0.82 29.20 -8.28
N LYS A 17 -1.44 30.17 -8.96
CA LYS A 17 -2.89 30.28 -9.09
C LYS A 17 -3.52 29.14 -9.90
N LYS A 18 -2.75 28.50 -10.78
CA LYS A 18 -3.23 27.48 -11.73
C LYS A 18 -2.80 26.06 -11.37
N TYR A 19 -1.69 25.90 -10.65
CA TYR A 19 -1.04 24.60 -10.47
C TYR A 19 -0.82 24.25 -8.99
N ALA A 20 -0.91 22.95 -8.70
CA ALA A 20 -0.46 22.38 -7.44
C ALA A 20 1.05 22.61 -7.24
N VAL A 21 1.47 22.63 -5.97
CA VAL A 21 2.86 22.93 -5.58
C VAL A 21 3.87 21.94 -6.20
N SER A 22 3.53 20.66 -6.29
CA SER A 22 4.37 19.65 -6.97
C SER A 22 4.56 19.93 -8.47
N SER A 23 3.49 20.36 -9.14
CA SER A 23 3.54 20.79 -10.54
C SER A 23 4.35 22.08 -10.71
N LEU A 24 4.33 22.97 -9.72
CA LEU A 24 5.13 24.18 -9.69
C LEU A 24 6.63 23.87 -9.66
N TRP A 25 7.07 22.97 -8.78
CA TRP A 25 8.46 22.48 -8.74
C TRP A 25 8.88 21.77 -10.01
N SER A 26 7.97 21.03 -10.64
CA SER A 26 8.23 20.36 -11.92
C SER A 26 8.50 21.41 -13.01
N LYS A 27 7.67 22.46 -13.09
CA LYS A 27 7.85 23.58 -14.02
C LYS A 27 9.13 24.36 -13.73
N TYR A 28 9.44 24.62 -12.46
CA TYR A 28 10.73 25.21 -12.06
C TYR A 28 11.91 24.37 -12.51
N SER A 29 11.86 23.06 -12.30
CA SER A 29 12.96 22.16 -12.69
C SER A 29 13.15 22.12 -14.21
N MET A 30 12.05 22.09 -14.97
CA MET A 30 12.09 22.18 -16.43
C MET A 30 12.71 23.50 -16.87
N LEU A 31 12.19 24.64 -16.38
CA LEU A 31 12.69 25.96 -16.74
C LEU A 31 14.15 26.15 -16.34
N LYS A 32 14.56 25.66 -15.16
CA LYS A 32 15.95 25.71 -14.70
C LYS A 32 16.87 25.02 -15.69
N ALA A 33 16.52 23.81 -16.13
CA ALA A 33 17.31 23.07 -17.12
C ALA A 33 17.35 23.82 -18.46
N THR A 34 16.20 24.22 -18.98
CA THR A 34 16.09 24.84 -20.30
C THR A 34 16.79 26.20 -20.36
N ILE A 35 16.56 27.08 -19.37
CA ILE A 35 17.18 28.41 -19.32
C ILE A 35 18.70 28.30 -19.14
N LYS A 36 19.17 27.32 -18.36
CA LYS A 36 20.60 27.06 -18.23
C LYS A 36 21.23 26.68 -19.57
N VAL A 37 20.59 25.83 -20.36
CA VAL A 37 21.10 25.40 -21.67
C VAL A 37 21.06 26.53 -22.71
N TYR A 38 19.92 27.20 -22.87
CA TYR A 38 19.71 28.12 -23.99
C TYR A 38 20.11 29.57 -23.71
N LYS A 39 20.21 29.96 -22.45
CA LYS A 39 20.50 31.35 -22.04
C LYS A 39 21.70 31.46 -21.10
N ASN A 40 22.36 30.34 -20.79
CA ASN A 40 23.49 30.26 -19.86
C ASN A 40 23.21 30.96 -18.51
N THR A 41 21.95 30.97 -18.08
CA THR A 41 21.52 31.60 -16.83
C THR A 41 21.06 30.53 -15.85
N ASP A 42 21.65 30.52 -14.66
CA ASP A 42 21.28 29.58 -13.60
C ASP A 42 20.29 30.21 -12.62
N ILE A 43 18.99 30.00 -12.87
CA ILE A 43 17.91 30.42 -11.96
C ILE A 43 17.96 29.69 -10.61
N GLY A 44 18.82 28.67 -10.45
CA GLY A 44 19.14 28.07 -9.17
C GLY A 44 19.79 29.04 -8.18
N LYS A 45 20.43 30.10 -8.68
CA LYS A 45 21.03 31.16 -7.87
C LYS A 45 20.01 32.18 -7.35
N TYR A 46 18.78 32.14 -7.84
CA TYR A 46 17.70 33.04 -7.41
C TYR A 46 17.15 32.59 -6.05
N SER A 47 17.71 33.16 -4.99
CA SER A 47 17.44 32.79 -3.61
C SER A 47 16.02 33.17 -3.17
N LYS A 48 15.51 34.34 -3.58
CA LYS A 48 14.13 34.78 -3.29
C LYS A 48 13.13 33.86 -3.97
N LEU A 49 13.36 33.51 -5.24
CA LEU A 49 12.53 32.55 -5.97
C LEU A 49 12.52 31.18 -5.29
N THR A 50 13.70 30.68 -4.91
CA THR A 50 13.82 29.38 -4.25
C THR A 50 13.17 29.38 -2.87
N ALA A 51 13.32 30.47 -2.11
CA ALA A 51 12.69 30.65 -0.81
C ALA A 51 11.16 30.66 -0.94
N TYR A 52 10.62 31.38 -1.92
CA TYR A 52 9.19 31.39 -2.23
C TYR A 52 8.66 29.99 -2.56
N LEU A 53 9.32 29.25 -3.48
CA LEU A 53 8.87 27.88 -3.82
C LEU A 53 8.91 26.94 -2.61
N LYS A 54 9.91 27.09 -1.73
CA LYS A 54 10.01 26.32 -0.48
C LYS A 54 8.92 26.70 0.52
N SER A 55 8.58 27.97 0.68
CA SER A 55 7.50 28.39 1.59
C SER A 55 6.16 27.84 1.14
N GLU A 56 5.87 27.86 -0.17
CA GLU A 56 4.65 27.27 -0.74
C GLU A 56 4.56 25.76 -0.55
N SER A 57 5.69 25.09 -0.32
CA SER A 57 5.74 23.63 -0.11
C SER A 57 5.50 23.21 1.33
N ARG A 58 5.51 24.15 2.28
CA ARG A 58 5.29 23.83 3.69
C ARG A 58 3.90 23.25 3.88
N GLY A 59 3.83 22.09 4.53
CA GLY A 59 2.58 21.38 4.79
C GLY A 59 1.95 20.68 3.57
N TYR A 60 2.57 20.76 2.39
CA TYR A 60 2.08 20.03 1.22
C TYR A 60 2.11 18.53 1.47
N LYS A 61 0.95 17.87 1.31
CA LYS A 61 0.82 16.41 1.41
C LYS A 61 0.51 15.85 0.02
N PRO A 62 1.36 14.96 -0.53
CA PRO A 62 1.09 14.30 -1.80
C PRO A 62 -0.20 13.46 -1.73
N LYS A 63 -1.02 13.51 -2.78
CA LYS A 63 -2.12 12.56 -2.95
C LYS A 63 -1.54 11.16 -3.16
N LYS A 64 -1.97 10.19 -2.35
CA LYS A 64 -1.55 8.79 -2.47
C LYS A 64 -2.75 7.92 -2.88
N ALA A 65 -2.50 6.84 -3.63
CA ALA A 65 -3.52 5.85 -3.98
C ALA A 65 -4.04 5.14 -2.72
N ALA A 66 -5.34 4.81 -2.66
CA ALA A 66 -5.88 3.99 -1.57
C ALA A 66 -5.20 2.62 -1.52
N ILE A 67 -5.22 1.98 -0.34
CA ILE A 67 -4.66 0.63 -0.12
C ILE A 67 -5.81 -0.35 0.06
N LEU A 68 -5.61 -1.59 -0.39
CA LEU A 68 -6.50 -2.70 -0.10
C LEU A 68 -6.02 -3.37 1.19
N GLU A 69 -6.93 -3.68 2.09
CA GLU A 69 -6.59 -4.46 3.27
C GLU A 69 -6.52 -5.95 2.91
N ARG A 70 -5.90 -6.73 3.79
CA ARG A 70 -5.80 -8.19 3.64
C ARG A 70 -7.17 -8.83 3.40
N ALA A 71 -8.19 -8.45 4.18
CA ALA A 71 -9.55 -8.95 4.03
C ALA A 71 -10.17 -8.61 2.67
N HIS A 72 -9.85 -7.45 2.08
CA HIS A 72 -10.33 -7.08 0.75
C HIS A 72 -9.72 -8.00 -0.34
N ILE A 73 -8.42 -8.27 -0.24
CA ILE A 73 -7.72 -9.16 -1.17
C ILE A 73 -8.29 -10.57 -1.07
N GLU A 74 -8.40 -11.10 0.14
CA GLU A 74 -8.94 -12.43 0.41
C GLU A 74 -10.38 -12.53 -0.10
N GLY A 75 -11.26 -11.59 0.27
CA GLY A 75 -12.64 -11.56 -0.18
C GLY A 75 -12.83 -11.37 -1.69
N PHE A 76 -11.85 -10.80 -2.40
CA PHE A 76 -11.84 -10.76 -3.86
C PHE A 76 -11.45 -12.12 -4.44
N LEU A 77 -10.33 -12.68 -3.99
CA LEU A 77 -9.79 -13.94 -4.49
C LEU A 77 -10.78 -15.10 -4.26
N THR A 78 -11.42 -15.19 -3.09
CA THR A 78 -12.43 -16.22 -2.80
C THR A 78 -13.63 -16.14 -3.75
N ARG A 79 -14.09 -14.93 -4.07
CA ARG A 79 -15.31 -14.74 -4.87
C ARG A 79 -15.09 -14.78 -6.38
N ALA A 80 -13.84 -14.69 -6.84
CA ALA A 80 -13.50 -14.56 -8.26
C ALA A 80 -12.89 -15.82 -8.90
N CYS A 81 -12.64 -16.92 -8.15
CA CYS A 81 -11.80 -18.02 -8.62
C CYS A 81 -12.56 -19.15 -9.35
N CYS A 82 -12.01 -19.61 -10.49
CA CYS A 82 -12.33 -20.88 -11.17
C CYS A 82 -11.01 -21.58 -11.58
N THR A 83 -10.91 -22.91 -11.54
CA THR A 83 -9.66 -23.74 -11.65
C THR A 83 -9.32 -24.22 -13.08
N HIS A 84 -8.06 -24.61 -13.40
CA HIS A 84 -7.49 -25.48 -14.50
C HIS A 84 -5.96 -25.20 -14.74
N ASN A 85 -5.15 -26.13 -15.31
CA ASN A 85 -3.65 -26.14 -15.29
C ASN A 85 -2.93 -25.73 -16.63
N GLY A 86 -1.62 -25.38 -16.61
CA GLY A 86 -0.79 -24.95 -17.78
C GLY A 86 0.73 -24.75 -17.58
N ASP A 87 1.51 -24.60 -18.68
CA ASP A 87 3.00 -24.56 -18.83
C ASP A 87 3.59 -23.12 -19.05
N PHE A 88 4.92 -22.86 -18.93
CA PHE A 88 5.56 -21.54 -18.70
C PHE A 88 6.49 -20.95 -19.80
N ARG A 89 6.83 -19.64 -19.70
CA ARG A 89 7.68 -18.87 -20.66
C ARG A 89 8.81 -18.08 -19.96
N THR A 90 9.87 -17.74 -20.72
CA THR A 90 11.17 -17.12 -20.36
C THR A 90 11.28 -16.25 -19.09
N ASP A 91 10.38 -15.28 -18.87
CA ASP A 91 10.48 -14.35 -17.73
C ASP A 91 9.84 -14.86 -16.43
N VAL A 92 9.06 -15.94 -16.51
CA VAL A 92 8.44 -16.61 -15.36
C VAL A 92 8.82 -18.09 -15.41
N LYS A 93 9.73 -18.51 -14.53
CA LYS A 93 10.18 -19.90 -14.44
C LYS A 93 9.40 -20.62 -13.35
N ASP A 94 8.81 -21.77 -13.66
CA ASP A 94 8.17 -22.64 -12.66
C ASP A 94 9.18 -23.64 -12.09
N ALA A 95 9.34 -23.60 -10.77
CA ALA A 95 10.17 -24.54 -10.02
C ALA A 95 9.32 -25.57 -9.25
N GLY A 96 8.03 -25.69 -9.58
CA GLY A 96 7.05 -26.56 -8.92
C GLY A 96 6.46 -25.90 -7.68
N SER A 97 7.28 -25.69 -6.65
CA SER A 97 6.85 -25.12 -5.36
C SER A 97 6.82 -23.59 -5.34
N TYR A 98 7.44 -22.94 -6.32
CA TYR A 98 7.43 -21.49 -6.48
C TYR A 98 7.59 -21.10 -7.95
N LEU A 99 7.16 -19.89 -8.29
CA LEU A 99 7.45 -19.24 -9.57
C LEU A 99 8.52 -18.16 -9.37
N LEU A 100 9.58 -18.21 -10.18
CA LEU A 100 10.60 -17.17 -10.23
C LEU A 100 10.30 -16.19 -11.36
N VAL A 101 9.96 -14.95 -11.01
CA VAL A 101 9.68 -13.88 -11.96
C VAL A 101 10.91 -13.00 -12.10
N SER A 102 11.35 -12.77 -13.34
CA SER A 102 12.43 -11.85 -13.69
C SER A 102 11.87 -10.60 -14.33
N ILE A 103 12.28 -9.44 -13.83
CA ILE A 103 11.97 -8.12 -14.41
C ILE A 103 13.27 -7.58 -15.00
N PRO A 104 13.48 -7.69 -16.33
CA PRO A 104 14.61 -7.06 -16.99
C PRO A 104 14.44 -5.54 -16.98
N ASP A 105 15.52 -4.83 -16.63
CA ASP A 105 15.69 -3.38 -16.60
C ASP A 105 14.46 -2.49 -16.37
N THR A 106 14.35 -2.03 -15.12
CA THR A 106 13.43 -0.95 -14.75
C THR A 106 14.01 0.42 -15.14
N LYS A 107 13.18 1.49 -15.08
CA LYS A 107 13.59 2.91 -15.24
C LYS A 107 14.85 3.35 -14.45
N ALA A 108 15.29 2.54 -13.49
CA ALA A 108 16.48 2.77 -12.66
C ALA A 108 17.72 1.93 -13.07
N GLY A 109 17.68 1.15 -14.17
CA GLY A 109 18.77 0.28 -14.64
C GLY A 109 19.05 -0.90 -13.71
N ILE A 110 18.02 -1.39 -13.01
CA ILE A 110 18.15 -2.50 -12.06
C ILE A 110 17.19 -3.59 -12.49
N SER A 111 17.75 -4.73 -12.89
CA SER A 111 17.03 -5.99 -13.01
C SER A 111 16.66 -6.53 -11.63
N ARG A 112 15.46 -7.09 -11.49
CA ARG A 112 14.97 -7.63 -10.22
C ARG A 112 14.38 -9.00 -10.45
N LYS A 113 14.52 -9.86 -9.46
CA LYS A 113 13.83 -11.16 -9.40
C LYS A 113 13.00 -11.22 -8.14
N PHE A 114 11.83 -11.82 -8.22
CA PHE A 114 11.00 -12.11 -7.06
C PHE A 114 10.32 -13.47 -7.23
N THR A 115 9.92 -14.05 -6.10
CA THR A 115 9.29 -15.36 -6.06
C THR A 115 7.81 -15.24 -5.72
N ILE A 116 6.99 -16.04 -6.38
CA ILE A 116 5.59 -16.30 -6.00
C ILE A 116 5.59 -17.69 -5.37
N ILE A 117 5.15 -17.78 -4.13
CA ILE A 117 5.05 -19.04 -3.40
C ILE A 117 3.58 -19.43 -3.26
N GLU A 118 3.34 -20.68 -2.91
CA GLU A 118 2.01 -21.14 -2.54
C GLU A 118 1.48 -20.35 -1.34
N GLU A 119 0.27 -19.82 -1.49
CA GLU A 119 -0.41 -19.11 -0.41
C GLU A 119 -1.15 -20.11 0.48
N ARG A 120 -1.10 -19.90 1.80
CA ARG A 120 -1.85 -20.72 2.78
C ARG A 120 -3.35 -20.41 2.82
N PHE A 121 -3.88 -19.68 1.85
CA PHE A 121 -5.26 -19.21 1.79
C PHE A 121 -6.05 -20.00 0.73
N CYS A 122 -7.34 -19.71 0.62
CA CYS A 122 -8.29 -20.38 -0.28
C CYS A 122 -7.95 -20.33 -1.79
N VAL A 123 -6.91 -19.58 -2.19
CA VAL A 123 -6.54 -19.42 -3.60
C VAL A 123 -5.02 -19.57 -3.76
N ASN A 124 -4.63 -20.56 -4.55
CA ASN A 124 -3.23 -20.80 -4.89
C ASN A 124 -2.78 -19.90 -6.06
N ALA A 125 -1.96 -18.89 -5.77
CA ALA A 125 -1.46 -17.95 -6.78
C ALA A 125 -0.63 -18.64 -7.88
N ILE A 126 0.06 -19.73 -7.57
CA ILE A 126 0.82 -20.51 -8.54
C ILE A 126 -0.15 -21.17 -9.53
N GLU A 127 -1.24 -21.77 -9.03
CA GLU A 127 -2.26 -22.39 -9.89
C GLU A 127 -2.97 -21.38 -10.78
N ILE A 128 -3.27 -20.18 -10.28
CA ILE A 128 -3.82 -19.09 -11.11
C ILE A 128 -2.86 -18.74 -12.24
N CYS A 129 -1.56 -18.63 -11.95
CA CYS A 129 -0.57 -18.34 -12.98
C CYS A 129 -0.50 -19.47 -14.02
N ARG A 130 -0.45 -20.74 -13.58
CA ARG A 130 -0.49 -21.92 -14.47
C ARG A 130 -1.71 -21.88 -15.38
N LYS A 131 -2.89 -21.62 -14.81
CA LYS A 131 -4.16 -21.48 -15.55
C LYS A 131 -4.08 -20.39 -16.59
N TYR A 132 -3.60 -19.22 -16.19
CA TYR A 132 -3.50 -18.10 -17.10
C TYR A 132 -2.61 -18.45 -18.29
N ILE A 133 -1.50 -19.17 -18.06
CA ILE A 133 -0.57 -19.49 -19.13
C ILE A 133 -1.12 -20.57 -20.08
N SER A 134 -1.87 -21.59 -19.61
CA SER A 134 -2.52 -22.54 -20.53
C SER A 134 -3.57 -21.91 -21.42
N LEU A 135 -4.20 -20.82 -20.99
CA LEU A 135 -5.17 -20.08 -21.80
C LEU A 135 -4.50 -19.23 -22.90
N ARG A 136 -3.18 -19.02 -22.84
CA ARG A 136 -2.47 -18.18 -23.81
C ARG A 136 -2.30 -18.92 -25.16
N PRO A 137 -2.30 -18.18 -26.28
CA PRO A 137 -2.01 -18.79 -27.58
C PRO A 137 -0.60 -19.41 -27.62
N ILE A 138 -0.45 -20.57 -28.26
CA ILE A 138 0.82 -21.31 -28.33
C ILE A 138 1.89 -20.55 -29.14
N ARG A 139 1.48 -19.93 -30.26
CA ARG A 139 2.38 -19.21 -31.18
C ARG A 139 2.31 -17.71 -30.94
N LEU A 140 3.15 -17.21 -30.05
CA LEU A 140 3.26 -15.78 -29.74
C LEU A 140 4.59 -15.22 -30.22
N THR A 141 4.53 -14.22 -31.10
CA THR A 141 5.70 -13.48 -31.60
C THR A 141 6.32 -12.53 -30.58
N GLN A 142 5.64 -12.27 -29.46
CA GLN A 142 6.01 -11.25 -28.48
C GLN A 142 6.08 -11.82 -27.06
N ASP A 143 7.05 -11.35 -26.27
CA ASP A 143 7.39 -11.93 -24.96
C ASP A 143 6.58 -11.40 -23.78
N ARG A 144 5.62 -10.48 -23.97
CA ARG A 144 4.87 -9.92 -22.83
C ARG A 144 4.03 -10.99 -22.15
N PHE A 145 4.12 -11.04 -20.82
CA PHE A 145 3.37 -11.98 -20.01
C PHE A 145 1.86 -11.73 -20.07
N PHE A 146 1.42 -10.48 -19.80
CA PHE A 146 0.00 -10.12 -19.79
C PHE A 146 -0.53 -9.77 -21.18
N LEU A 147 -1.43 -10.61 -21.67
CA LEU A 147 -2.20 -10.49 -22.90
C LEU A 147 -3.67 -10.17 -22.62
N ARG A 148 -4.31 -9.45 -23.55
CA ARG A 148 -5.73 -9.09 -23.48
C ARG A 148 -6.58 -10.35 -23.52
N TYR A 149 -7.51 -10.45 -22.57
CA TYR A 149 -8.52 -11.49 -22.51
C TYR A 149 -9.87 -10.90 -22.92
N MET A 150 -10.51 -11.45 -23.94
CA MET A 150 -11.78 -10.97 -24.49
C MET A 150 -12.58 -12.16 -25.02
N ASN A 151 -13.91 -12.12 -24.88
CA ASN A 151 -14.80 -13.19 -25.34
C ASN A 151 -14.38 -14.58 -24.84
N GLN A 152 -14.00 -14.67 -23.56
CA GLN A 152 -13.52 -15.90 -22.91
C GLN A 152 -12.26 -16.52 -23.54
N LYS A 153 -11.48 -15.74 -24.29
CA LYS A 153 -10.23 -16.20 -24.94
C LYS A 153 -9.10 -15.21 -24.73
N CYS A 154 -7.88 -15.74 -24.64
CA CYS A 154 -6.67 -14.93 -24.61
C CYS A 154 -6.25 -14.57 -26.03
N THR A 155 -6.05 -13.28 -26.30
CA THR A 155 -5.60 -12.77 -27.60
C THR A 155 -4.08 -12.63 -27.62
N SER A 156 -3.48 -12.37 -28.79
CA SER A 156 -2.03 -12.10 -28.90
C SER A 156 -1.65 -10.66 -28.54
N GLN A 157 -2.62 -9.77 -28.29
CA GLN A 157 -2.35 -8.36 -27.97
C GLN A 157 -1.94 -8.18 -26.51
N PRO A 158 -0.83 -7.48 -26.20
CA PRO A 158 -0.47 -7.14 -24.83
C PRO A 158 -1.52 -6.28 -24.13
N VAL A 159 -1.67 -6.44 -22.81
CA VAL A 159 -2.47 -5.52 -21.99
C VAL A 159 -1.75 -4.18 -21.84
N GLY A 160 -2.46 -3.08 -22.09
CA GLY A 160 -1.92 -1.73 -21.89
C GLY A 160 -1.78 -1.35 -20.41
N ILE A 161 -0.80 -0.49 -20.11
CA ILE A 161 -0.52 -0.03 -18.73
C ILE A 161 -1.74 0.62 -18.07
N ASN A 162 -2.53 1.39 -18.82
CA ASN A 162 -3.73 2.05 -18.30
C ASN A 162 -4.85 1.05 -17.96
N THR A 163 -4.92 -0.08 -18.67
CA THR A 163 -5.86 -1.16 -18.36
C THR A 163 -5.45 -1.86 -17.06
N LEU A 164 -4.17 -2.22 -16.92
CA LEU A 164 -3.65 -2.80 -15.68
C LEU A 164 -3.80 -1.84 -14.49
N ALA A 165 -3.58 -0.54 -14.70
CA ALA A 165 -3.71 0.47 -13.66
C ALA A 165 -5.14 0.65 -13.12
N LYS A 166 -6.15 0.18 -13.86
CA LYS A 166 -7.57 0.20 -13.43
C LYS A 166 -7.97 -1.04 -12.63
N VAL A 167 -7.18 -2.12 -12.64
CA VAL A 167 -7.50 -3.35 -11.90
C VAL A 167 -7.85 -3.09 -10.44
N PRO A 168 -7.10 -2.27 -9.67
CA PRO A 168 -7.44 -2.02 -8.27
C PRO A 168 -8.80 -1.32 -8.10
N SER A 169 -9.17 -0.40 -9.00
CA SER A 169 -10.50 0.22 -8.99
C SER A 169 -11.62 -0.78 -9.33
N ILE A 170 -11.38 -1.71 -10.25
CA ILE A 170 -12.33 -2.78 -10.58
C ILE A 170 -12.54 -3.70 -9.37
N VAL A 171 -11.46 -4.08 -8.69
CA VAL A 171 -11.51 -4.86 -7.44
C VAL A 171 -12.29 -4.09 -6.37
N ALA A 172 -12.00 -2.81 -6.17
CA ALA A 172 -12.71 -1.98 -5.19
C ALA A 172 -14.21 -1.88 -5.49
N SER A 173 -14.60 -1.68 -6.75
CA SER A 173 -16.00 -1.70 -7.18
C SER A 173 -16.67 -3.05 -6.96
N PHE A 174 -16.00 -4.16 -7.32
CA PHE A 174 -16.52 -5.51 -7.10
C PHE A 174 -16.77 -5.82 -5.62
N LEU A 175 -15.90 -5.31 -4.75
CA LEU A 175 -16.02 -5.43 -3.30
C LEU A 175 -17.00 -4.42 -2.67
N ASN A 176 -17.61 -3.52 -3.46
CA ASN A 176 -18.44 -2.40 -3.00
C ASN A 176 -17.73 -1.46 -2.00
N LEU A 177 -16.44 -1.21 -2.20
CA LEU A 177 -15.69 -0.24 -1.38
C LEU A 177 -16.04 1.20 -1.77
N PRO A 178 -16.08 2.13 -0.80
CA PRO A 178 -16.31 3.54 -1.09
C PRO A 178 -15.16 4.13 -1.91
N ASN A 179 -15.49 5.08 -2.79
CA ASN A 179 -14.52 5.88 -3.55
C ASN A 179 -13.53 5.00 -4.36
N ALA A 180 -14.05 4.08 -5.19
CA ALA A 180 -13.25 3.15 -5.98
C ALA A 180 -12.21 3.84 -6.89
N GLU A 181 -12.45 5.09 -7.29
CA GLU A 181 -11.54 5.93 -8.08
C GLU A 181 -10.23 6.28 -7.37
N LEU A 182 -10.15 6.12 -6.04
CA LEU A 182 -8.92 6.31 -5.28
C LEU A 182 -7.94 5.13 -5.43
N TYR A 183 -8.41 3.97 -5.89
CA TYR A 183 -7.62 2.75 -6.09
C TYR A 183 -6.98 2.76 -7.49
N THR A 184 -5.90 3.52 -7.64
CA THR A 184 -5.18 3.67 -8.91
C THR A 184 -4.06 2.63 -9.07
N GLY A 185 -3.32 2.67 -10.20
CA GLY A 185 -2.27 1.70 -10.49
C GLY A 185 -1.15 1.57 -9.46
N HIS A 186 -0.97 2.54 -8.55
CA HIS A 186 -0.02 2.42 -7.44
C HIS A 186 -0.58 1.67 -6.21
N CYS A 187 -1.89 1.42 -6.15
CA CYS A 187 -2.57 0.77 -5.04
C CYS A 187 -1.89 -0.53 -4.62
N MET A 188 -1.73 -1.51 -5.52
CA MET A 188 -1.18 -2.84 -5.17
C MET A 188 0.24 -2.75 -4.59
N ARG A 189 1.09 -1.88 -5.15
CA ARG A 189 2.45 -1.66 -4.63
C ARG A 189 2.42 -1.08 -3.23
N ARG A 190 1.55 -0.09 -2.98
CA ARG A 190 1.37 0.50 -1.65
C ARG A 190 0.87 -0.55 -0.66
N THR A 191 -0.20 -1.26 -1.01
CA THR A 191 -0.79 -2.35 -0.24
C THR A 191 0.26 -3.37 0.19
N SER A 192 1.01 -3.91 -0.77
CA SER A 192 2.04 -4.93 -0.50
C SER A 192 3.12 -4.41 0.45
N THR A 193 3.59 -3.16 0.26
CA THR A 193 4.60 -2.56 1.15
C THR A 193 4.03 -2.31 2.56
N THR A 194 2.79 -1.81 2.67
CA THR A 194 2.13 -1.59 3.96
C THR A 194 1.91 -2.90 4.71
N LEU A 195 1.49 -3.97 4.03
CA LEU A 195 1.34 -5.29 4.65
C LEU A 195 2.67 -5.81 5.20
N LEU A 196 3.76 -5.60 4.46
CA LEU A 196 5.11 -5.96 4.89
C LEU A 196 5.56 -5.12 6.09
N ALA A 197 5.33 -3.81 6.07
CA ALA A 197 5.64 -2.92 7.19
C ALA A 197 4.84 -3.25 8.46
N ASN A 198 3.57 -3.62 8.32
CA ASN A 198 2.70 -4.06 9.42
C ASN A 198 3.10 -5.41 10.03
N LYS A 199 3.96 -6.18 9.33
CA LYS A 199 4.62 -7.38 9.84
C LYS A 199 6.01 -7.07 10.44
N SER A 200 6.24 -5.81 10.80
CA SER A 200 7.45 -5.32 11.47
C SER A 200 8.73 -5.60 10.69
N ALA A 201 8.65 -5.64 9.35
CA ALA A 201 9.80 -5.78 8.48
C ALA A 201 10.74 -4.58 8.63
N ASP A 202 12.05 -4.84 8.61
CA ASP A 202 13.06 -3.80 8.75
C ASP A 202 13.18 -2.93 7.48
N LEU A 203 13.86 -1.80 7.64
CA LEU A 203 14.05 -0.83 6.57
C LEU A 203 14.72 -1.43 5.33
N THR A 204 15.69 -2.34 5.50
CA THR A 204 16.40 -2.95 4.38
C THR A 204 15.48 -3.88 3.60
N THR A 205 14.67 -4.67 4.30
CA THR A 205 13.67 -5.55 3.68
C THR A 205 12.63 -4.74 2.90
N ILE A 206 12.11 -3.65 3.48
CA ILE A 206 11.14 -2.78 2.81
C ILE A 206 11.77 -2.06 1.60
N LYS A 207 13.01 -1.58 1.72
CA LYS A 207 13.76 -0.98 0.62
C LYS A 207 13.98 -1.96 -0.52
N ARG A 208 14.36 -3.21 -0.22
CA ARG A 208 14.58 -4.28 -1.20
C ARG A 208 13.26 -4.64 -1.89
N HIS A 209 12.19 -4.82 -1.13
CA HIS A 209 10.84 -5.12 -1.63
C HIS A 209 10.32 -4.05 -2.60
N GLY A 210 10.38 -2.78 -2.20
CA GLY A 210 10.00 -1.67 -3.08
C GLY A 210 11.03 -1.36 -4.16
N GLY A 211 12.23 -1.93 -4.07
CA GLY A 211 13.48 -1.56 -4.74
C GLY A 211 13.67 -0.06 -4.85
N TRP A 212 13.79 0.58 -3.68
CA TRP A 212 14.14 1.98 -3.52
C TRP A 212 15.62 2.13 -3.19
N LYS A 213 16.30 3.06 -3.90
CA LYS A 213 17.70 3.44 -3.57
C LYS A 213 17.75 4.25 -2.27
N SER A 214 16.89 5.26 -2.15
CA SER A 214 16.73 6.09 -0.94
C SER A 214 15.82 5.42 0.09
N SER A 215 16.10 5.65 1.38
CA SER A 215 15.26 5.17 2.49
C SER A 215 14.00 5.99 2.71
N ALA A 216 13.96 7.26 2.31
CA ALA A 216 12.87 8.19 2.63
C ALA A 216 11.47 7.66 2.26
N VAL A 217 11.35 6.97 1.13
CA VAL A 217 10.06 6.37 0.73
C VAL A 217 9.71 5.16 1.62
N ALA A 218 10.70 4.32 1.94
CA ALA A 218 10.52 3.14 2.78
C ALA A 218 10.17 3.51 4.22
N GLU A 219 10.86 4.50 4.79
CA GLU A 219 10.60 5.06 6.13
C GLU A 219 9.15 5.48 6.27
N SER A 220 8.58 6.16 5.27
CA SER A 220 7.18 6.58 5.32
C SER A 220 6.16 5.43 5.50
N TYR A 221 6.45 4.22 5.00
CA TYR A 221 5.59 3.05 5.23
C TYR A 221 5.73 2.48 6.63
N ILE A 222 6.93 2.54 7.20
CA ILE A 222 7.22 2.10 8.57
C ILE A 222 6.55 3.05 9.57
N GLU A 223 6.68 4.35 9.35
CA GLU A 223 6.07 5.40 10.17
C GLU A 223 4.54 5.37 10.12
N ASP A 224 3.96 5.02 8.96
CA ASP A 224 2.51 4.89 8.81
C ASP A 224 1.96 3.61 9.48
N SER A 225 2.80 2.63 9.82
CA SER A 225 2.38 1.33 10.38
C SER A 225 1.81 1.45 11.80
N ILE A 226 0.53 1.05 11.96
CA ILE A 226 -0.13 1.00 13.27
C ILE A 226 0.48 -0.09 14.14
N SER A 227 0.81 -1.26 13.58
CA SER A 227 1.44 -2.37 14.33
C SER A 227 2.74 -1.91 14.99
N ASN A 228 3.60 -1.22 14.24
CA ASN A 228 4.86 -0.71 14.80
C ASN A 228 4.63 0.31 15.91
N LYS A 229 3.64 1.21 15.75
CA LYS A 229 3.26 2.16 16.79
C LYS A 229 2.78 1.46 18.06
N LEU A 230 1.97 0.40 17.92
CA LEU A 230 1.52 -0.41 19.05
C LEU A 230 2.68 -1.14 19.72
N ASP A 231 3.59 -1.73 18.96
CA ASP A 231 4.76 -2.42 19.50
C ASP A 231 5.71 -1.46 20.24
N ILE A 232 5.91 -0.25 19.71
CA ILE A 232 6.66 0.81 20.40
C ILE A 232 5.93 1.20 21.69
N ALA A 233 4.62 1.38 21.66
CA ALA A 233 3.84 1.73 22.85
C ALA A 233 3.93 0.65 23.94
N ARG A 234 3.85 -0.63 23.57
CA ARG A 234 4.03 -1.77 24.50
C ARG A 234 5.41 -1.79 25.15
N LYS A 235 6.46 -1.58 24.35
CA LYS A 235 7.84 -1.46 24.86
C LYS A 235 8.00 -0.30 25.83
N VAL A 236 7.39 0.86 25.53
CA VAL A 236 7.38 2.02 26.43
C VAL A 236 6.66 1.70 27.74
N GLN A 237 5.64 0.85 27.70
CA GLN A 237 4.92 0.37 28.89
C GLN A 237 5.65 -0.73 29.67
N GLY A 238 6.82 -1.18 29.19
CA GLY A 238 7.62 -2.23 29.85
C GLY A 238 7.15 -3.65 29.56
N GLU A 239 6.27 -3.86 28.57
CA GLU A 239 5.92 -5.20 28.11
C GLU A 239 7.08 -5.79 27.29
N SER A 240 7.80 -6.76 27.86
CA SER A 240 8.75 -7.59 27.12
C SER A 240 8.01 -8.62 26.26
N ASN A 241 8.43 -8.77 25.00
CA ASN A 241 7.79 -9.64 24.00
C ASN A 241 7.47 -11.04 24.54
N VAL A 242 6.20 -11.32 24.84
CA VAL A 242 5.73 -12.70 24.97
C VAL A 242 5.55 -13.23 23.55
N THR A 243 6.51 -14.03 23.07
CA THR A 243 6.30 -14.89 21.91
C THR A 243 5.16 -15.86 22.25
N ARG A 244 3.96 -15.58 21.74
CA ARG A 244 2.87 -16.56 21.73
C ARG A 244 3.23 -17.65 20.74
N SER A 245 3.81 -18.75 21.22
CA SER A 245 3.67 -20.04 20.55
C SER A 245 2.19 -20.44 20.66
N GLU A 246 1.57 -20.73 19.52
CA GLU A 246 0.24 -21.32 19.48
C GLU A 246 0.26 -22.61 20.31
N ASN A 247 -0.60 -22.69 21.33
CA ASN A 247 -1.02 -23.96 21.89
C ASN A 247 -2.50 -23.88 22.26
N ASP A 248 -3.16 -24.95 21.87
CA ASP A 248 -4.55 -25.33 21.98
C ASP A 248 -5.03 -25.40 23.45
N GLY A 249 -6.33 -25.24 23.68
CA GLY A 249 -6.99 -25.60 24.95
C GLY A 249 -7.52 -24.46 25.85
N ASN A 250 -8.84 -24.47 26.04
CA ASN A 250 -9.65 -23.72 27.01
C ASN A 250 -9.01 -23.44 28.40
N ASN A 251 -8.86 -22.16 28.79
CA ASN A 251 -9.28 -21.62 30.10
C ASN A 251 -9.09 -20.08 30.17
N PRO A 252 -9.91 -19.31 30.93
CA PRO A 252 -9.78 -17.87 31.01
C PRO A 252 -8.56 -17.46 31.84
N THR A 253 -7.73 -16.60 31.24
CA THR A 253 -6.43 -16.17 31.78
C THR A 253 -6.59 -15.33 33.05
N ARG A 254 -6.11 -15.84 34.19
CA ARG A 254 -5.86 -15.09 35.42
C ARG A 254 -4.44 -14.53 35.37
N VAL A 255 -4.28 -13.21 35.37
CA VAL A 255 -2.96 -12.55 35.34
C VAL A 255 -2.50 -12.28 36.77
N VAL A 256 -1.33 -12.80 37.15
CA VAL A 256 -0.65 -12.57 38.43
C VAL A 256 0.69 -11.86 38.15
N ILE A 257 0.95 -10.74 38.83
CA ILE A 257 2.24 -10.03 38.77
C ILE A 257 2.72 -9.74 40.20
N ASN A 258 3.96 -10.11 40.52
CA ASN A 258 4.66 -9.86 41.80
C ASN A 258 3.85 -10.17 43.08
N GLY A 259 3.20 -11.34 43.12
CA GLY A 259 2.58 -11.87 44.34
C GLY A 259 1.43 -11.04 44.94
N LYS A 260 0.93 -10.01 44.26
CA LYS A 260 -0.20 -9.21 44.70
C LYS A 260 -1.27 -9.12 43.63
N GLU A 261 -2.49 -9.49 43.99
CA GLU A 261 -3.67 -9.46 43.13
C GLU A 261 -4.07 -8.00 42.87
N VAL A 262 -3.82 -7.47 41.67
CA VAL A 262 -4.25 -6.12 41.28
C VAL A 262 -5.51 -6.22 40.43
N ALA A 263 -6.67 -6.20 41.09
CA ALA A 263 -7.91 -5.89 40.41
C ALA A 263 -8.04 -4.36 40.28
N CYS A 264 -8.19 -3.83 39.07
CA CYS A 264 -8.51 -2.41 38.86
C CYS A 264 -9.91 -2.11 39.41
N GLU A 265 -9.97 -1.64 40.66
CA GLU A 265 -11.16 -1.26 41.42
C GLU A 265 -12.11 -0.31 40.64
N LYS A 266 -11.53 0.49 39.74
CA LYS A 266 -12.26 1.50 38.94
C LYS A 266 -13.16 0.88 37.88
N THR A 267 -12.79 -0.25 37.28
CA THR A 267 -13.59 -0.94 36.25
C THR A 267 -14.76 -1.69 36.88
N ARG A 268 -14.53 -2.36 38.02
CA ARG A 268 -15.58 -3.10 38.76
C ARG A 268 -16.69 -2.20 39.31
N LYS A 269 -16.36 -1.00 39.79
CA LYS A 269 -17.37 -0.03 40.28
C LYS A 269 -18.25 0.48 39.13
N ARG A 270 -17.69 0.69 37.94
CA ARG A 270 -18.42 1.14 36.75
C ARG A 270 -19.37 0.05 36.22
N GLU A 271 -18.87 -1.19 36.10
CA GLU A 271 -19.69 -2.34 35.67
C GLU A 271 -20.80 -2.69 36.68
N ARG A 272 -20.56 -2.60 37.99
CA ARG A 272 -21.62 -2.76 39.00
C ARG A 272 -22.68 -1.67 38.91
N LYS A 273 -22.28 -0.42 38.62
CA LYS A 273 -23.20 0.71 38.46
C LYS A 273 -24.06 0.55 37.20
N GLU A 274 -23.46 0.09 36.10
CA GLU A 274 -24.17 -0.19 34.84
C GLU A 274 -25.11 -1.39 34.97
N ARG A 275 -24.70 -2.49 35.60
CA ARG A 275 -25.58 -3.65 35.86
C ARG A 275 -26.78 -3.30 36.74
N LYS A 276 -26.60 -2.47 37.78
CA LYS A 276 -27.71 -1.96 38.60
C LYS A 276 -28.66 -1.07 37.80
N LEU A 277 -28.13 -0.24 36.89
CA LEU A 277 -28.93 0.64 36.04
C LEU A 277 -29.77 -0.18 35.03
N VAL A 278 -29.19 -1.22 34.44
CA VAL A 278 -29.88 -2.12 33.50
C VAL A 278 -30.98 -2.92 34.21
N ASN A 279 -30.71 -3.47 35.39
CA ASN A 279 -31.71 -4.24 36.13
C ASN A 279 -32.88 -3.38 36.62
N ASN A 280 -32.63 -2.13 37.04
CA ASN A 280 -33.72 -1.21 37.39
C ASN A 280 -34.58 -0.83 36.17
N LYS A 281 -33.97 -0.62 34.99
CA LYS A 281 -34.73 -0.39 33.76
C LYS A 281 -35.57 -1.61 33.37
N LEU A 282 -35.05 -2.81 33.54
CA LEU A 282 -35.79 -4.05 33.26
C LEU A 282 -36.96 -4.27 34.22
N SER A 283 -36.81 -3.95 35.51
CA SER A 283 -37.90 -4.11 36.48
C SER A 283 -39.00 -3.06 36.26
N HIS A 284 -38.64 -1.84 35.86
CA HIS A 284 -39.60 -0.79 35.52
C HIS A 284 -40.38 -1.09 34.24
N TYR A 285 -39.73 -1.74 33.26
CA TYR A 285 -40.39 -2.19 32.03
C TYR A 285 -41.37 -3.36 32.29
N LYS A 286 -41.03 -4.26 33.22
CA LYS A 286 -41.91 -5.39 33.61
C LYS A 286 -43.11 -4.96 34.45
N LYS A 287 -43.02 -3.88 35.23
CA LYS A 287 -44.14 -3.33 36.02
C LYS A 287 -45.17 -2.55 35.20
N ASN A 288 -44.81 -2.04 34.03
CA ASN A 288 -45.70 -1.24 33.17
C ASN A 288 -46.35 -2.06 32.03
N LYS A 289 -46.19 -3.38 32.04
CA LYS A 289 -46.72 -4.31 31.01
C LYS A 289 -47.55 -5.46 31.61
N GLY A 290 -47.98 -5.33 32.86
CA GLY A 290 -48.95 -6.21 33.53
C GLY A 290 -50.17 -5.41 33.94
#